data_AF-A0A2E8K6Q1-F1
#
_entry.id   AF-A0A2E8K6Q1-F1
#
_cell.length_a   1.000
_cell.length_b   1.000
_cell.length_c   1.000
_cell.angle_alpha   90.00
_cell.angle_beta   90.00
_cell.angle_gamma   90.00
#
_symmetry.space_group_name_H-M   'P 1'
#
loop_
_entity.id
_entity.type
_entity.pdbx_description
1 polymer ?
#
loop_
_entity_poly.entity_id
_entity_poly.type
_entity_poly.pdbx_seq_one_letter_code
_entity_poly.pdbx_strand_id
1 'polypeptide(L)'
;MKRSQVMNRIMIAAMASLILASCSGTDQLAYHRMSEIELQVYNETVEVPDMVYCFDEVRTGSFIKKRYCLTLLQISTALEDNSHALGVVNYGGGGRYTPGYN
;
A
#
# COMPACT_ATOMS: atom_id res chain seq x y z
N MET A 1 5.87 -47.07 -25.27
CA MET A 1 4.73 -46.66 -24.42
C MET A 1 5.11 -45.93 -23.11
N LYS A 2 6.12 -46.37 -22.33
CA LYS A 2 6.47 -45.73 -21.04
C LYS A 2 6.90 -44.25 -21.12
N ARG A 3 7.69 -43.84 -22.14
CA ARG A 3 8.13 -42.44 -22.33
C ARG A 3 6.97 -41.46 -22.58
N SER A 4 5.96 -41.87 -23.33
CA SER A 4 4.79 -41.01 -23.64
C SER A 4 3.93 -40.76 -22.39
N GLN A 5 3.81 -41.73 -21.49
CA GLN A 5 3.11 -41.53 -20.22
C GLN A 5 3.86 -40.62 -19.25
N VAL A 6 5.20 -40.66 -19.23
CA VAL A 6 6.01 -39.74 -18.40
C VAL A 6 5.88 -38.30 -18.92
N MET A 7 5.94 -38.09 -20.23
CA MET A 7 5.77 -36.75 -20.83
C MET A 7 4.38 -36.17 -20.57
N ASN A 8 3.32 -37.00 -20.62
CA ASN A 8 1.97 -36.57 -20.29
C ASN A 8 1.83 -36.14 -18.82
N ARG A 9 2.43 -36.89 -17.89
CA ARG A 9 2.44 -36.52 -16.45
C ARG A 9 3.18 -35.21 -16.20
N ILE A 10 4.29 -34.96 -16.90
CA ILE A 10 5.03 -33.70 -16.80
C ILE A 10 4.18 -32.54 -17.32
N MET A 11 3.49 -32.70 -18.45
CA MET A 11 2.60 -31.66 -18.99
C MET A 11 1.43 -31.35 -18.06
N ILE A 12 0.83 -32.37 -17.45
CA ILE A 12 -0.25 -32.19 -16.47
C ILE A 12 0.26 -31.46 -15.22
N ALA A 13 1.44 -31.84 -14.71
CA ALA A 13 2.05 -31.17 -13.56
C ALA A 13 2.39 -29.70 -13.87
N ALA A 14 2.92 -29.41 -15.08
CA ALA A 14 3.20 -28.06 -15.52
C ALA A 14 1.92 -27.21 -15.62
N MET A 15 0.85 -27.74 -16.22
CA MET A 15 -0.42 -27.02 -16.28
C MET A 15 -1.05 -26.81 -14.90
N ALA A 16 -0.98 -27.79 -14.01
CA ALA A 16 -1.44 -27.63 -12.63
C ALA A 16 -0.67 -26.50 -11.91
N SER A 17 0.66 -26.46 -12.06
CA SER A 17 1.49 -25.43 -11.44
C SER A 17 1.17 -24.00 -11.93
N LEU A 18 0.82 -23.85 -13.21
CA LEU A 18 0.41 -22.57 -13.78
C LEU A 18 -0.93 -22.08 -13.21
N ILE A 19 -1.88 -22.99 -13.00
CA ILE A 19 -3.19 -22.67 -12.39
C ILE A 19 -3.03 -22.28 -10.91
N LEU A 20 -2.15 -22.94 -10.18
CA LEU A 20 -1.83 -22.57 -8.79
C LEU A 20 -1.17 -21.17 -8.71
N ALA A 21 -0.31 -20.82 -9.66
CA ALA A 21 0.35 -19.51 -9.72
C ALA A 21 -0.61 -18.35 -10.06
N SER A 22 -1.72 -18.59 -10.78
CA SER A 22 -2.71 -17.53 -11.05
C SER A 22 -3.55 -17.14 -9.83
N CYS A 23 -3.63 -18.00 -8.82
CA CYS A 23 -4.40 -17.74 -7.60
C CYS A 23 -3.58 -17.01 -6.53
N SER A 24 -2.25 -16.95 -6.66
CA SER A 24 -1.39 -16.22 -5.73
C SER A 24 -1.29 -14.72 -6.06
N GLY A 25 -2.28 -14.17 -6.76
CA GLY A 25 -2.42 -12.73 -6.87
C GLY A 25 -2.50 -12.18 -5.46
N THR A 26 -1.52 -11.36 -5.08
CA THR A 26 -1.66 -10.49 -3.92
C THR A 26 -2.85 -9.61 -4.22
N ASP A 27 -4.03 -10.03 -3.80
CA ASP A 27 -5.22 -9.20 -3.68
C ASP A 27 -4.92 -8.17 -2.61
N GLN A 28 -4.04 -7.21 -2.94
CA GLN A 28 -4.21 -5.87 -2.39
C GLN A 28 -5.55 -5.42 -2.96
N LEU A 29 -6.60 -5.73 -2.19
CA LEU A 29 -7.96 -5.28 -2.41
C LEU A 29 -7.85 -3.84 -2.89
N ALA A 30 -8.33 -3.60 -4.11
CA ALA A 30 -8.18 -2.31 -4.77
C ALA A 30 -9.16 -1.32 -4.12
N TYR A 31 -8.91 -0.94 -2.86
CA TYR A 31 -9.79 -0.11 -2.03
C TYR A 31 -10.14 1.22 -2.71
N HIS A 32 -9.25 1.74 -3.55
CA HIS A 32 -9.50 2.94 -4.37
C HIS A 32 -10.66 2.79 -5.37
N ARG A 33 -11.02 1.57 -5.74
CA ARG A 33 -12.14 1.25 -6.65
C ARG A 33 -13.43 0.95 -5.90
N MET A 34 -13.36 0.75 -4.58
CA MET A 34 -14.55 0.51 -3.77
C MET A 34 -15.31 1.82 -3.58
N SER A 35 -16.63 1.71 -3.69
CA SER A 35 -17.57 2.73 -3.25
C SER A 35 -17.49 2.93 -1.74
N GLU A 36 -18.06 4.03 -1.25
CA GLU A 36 -18.08 4.35 0.17
C GLU A 36 -18.83 3.28 0.99
N ILE A 37 -19.93 2.75 0.44
CA ILE A 37 -20.70 1.68 1.07
C ILE A 37 -19.92 0.36 1.13
N GLU A 38 -19.19 0.00 0.08
CA GLU A 38 -18.37 -1.21 0.07
C GLU A 38 -17.25 -1.12 1.11
N LEU A 39 -16.64 0.06 1.26
CA LEU A 39 -15.64 0.31 2.30
C LEU A 39 -16.22 0.26 3.70
N GLN A 40 -17.43 0.80 3.90
CA GLN A 40 -18.09 0.72 5.20
C GLN A 40 -18.35 -0.73 5.58
N VAL A 41 -18.95 -1.52 4.69
CA VAL A 41 -19.23 -2.94 4.94
C VAL A 41 -17.93 -3.71 5.19
N TYR A 42 -16.87 -3.44 4.43
CA TYR A 42 -15.56 -4.02 4.68
C TYR A 42 -15.05 -3.69 6.09
N ASN A 43 -15.09 -2.41 6.47
CA ASN A 43 -14.61 -1.92 7.75
C ASN A 43 -15.39 -2.47 8.95
N GLU A 44 -16.67 -2.83 8.78
CA GLU A 44 -17.47 -3.50 9.81
C GLU A 44 -17.03 -4.95 10.06
N THR A 45 -16.30 -5.57 9.13
CA THR A 45 -15.90 -6.99 9.21
C THR A 45 -14.46 -7.21 9.70
N VAL A 46 -13.65 -6.16 9.75
CA VAL A 46 -12.22 -6.23 10.09
C VAL A 46 -11.94 -5.60 11.45
N GLU A 47 -10.77 -5.90 12.02
CA GLU A 47 -10.31 -5.25 13.24
C GLU A 47 -9.91 -3.79 12.97
N VAL A 48 -9.93 -2.97 14.02
CA VAL A 48 -9.64 -1.53 13.93
C VAL A 48 -8.34 -1.20 13.18
N PRO A 49 -7.19 -1.88 13.42
CA PRO A 49 -5.95 -1.56 12.70
C PRO A 49 -6.03 -1.76 11.18
N ASP A 50 -6.90 -2.67 10.75
CA ASP A 50 -7.07 -3.08 9.35
C ASP A 50 -8.20 -2.31 8.64
N MET A 51 -8.98 -1.51 9.37
CA MET A 51 -9.97 -0.61 8.76
C MET A 51 -9.29 0.33 7.77
N VAL A 52 -9.92 0.50 6.61
CA VAL A 52 -9.41 1.29 5.49
C VAL A 52 -10.11 2.64 5.42
N TYR A 53 -9.31 3.69 5.23
CA TYR A 53 -9.80 5.04 4.97
C TYR A 53 -9.21 5.57 3.66
N CYS A 54 -10.03 6.28 2.88
CA CYS A 54 -9.63 6.86 1.61
C CYS A 54 -9.67 8.38 1.66
N PHE A 55 -8.73 9.00 0.96
CA PHE A 55 -8.57 10.44 0.87
C PHE A 55 -8.47 10.85 -0.59
N ASP A 56 -8.97 12.04 -0.90
CA ASP A 56 -8.83 12.65 -2.21
C ASP A 56 -7.74 13.73 -2.18
N GLU A 57 -6.67 13.52 -2.94
CA GLU A 57 -5.62 14.53 -3.16
C GLU A 57 -6.10 15.50 -4.25
N VAL A 58 -6.32 16.75 -3.87
CA VAL A 58 -6.55 17.85 -4.80
C VAL A 58 -5.29 18.72 -4.83
N ARG A 59 -4.48 18.56 -5.88
CA ARG A 59 -3.30 19.41 -6.08
C ARG A 59 -3.71 20.73 -6.73
N THR A 60 -3.31 21.84 -6.14
CA THR A 60 -3.51 23.18 -6.71
C THR A 60 -2.85 23.23 -8.10
N GLY A 61 -3.66 23.47 -9.14
CA GLY A 61 -3.20 23.49 -10.54
C GLY A 61 -3.40 22.20 -11.34
N SER A 62 -3.93 21.13 -10.73
CA SER A 62 -4.32 19.89 -11.41
C SER A 62 -5.80 19.60 -11.17
N PHE A 63 -6.56 19.39 -12.25
CA PHE A 63 -7.96 18.95 -12.18
C PHE A 63 -8.11 17.44 -11.99
N ILE A 64 -7.01 16.68 -12.04
CA ILE A 64 -7.01 15.24 -11.82
C ILE A 64 -7.06 14.98 -10.32
N LYS A 65 -8.21 14.47 -9.85
CA LYS A 65 -8.37 13.96 -8.48
C LYS A 65 -7.68 12.61 -8.37
N LYS A 66 -6.81 12.45 -7.38
CA LYS A 66 -6.23 11.15 -7.05
C LYS A 66 -6.79 10.68 -5.72
N ARG A 67 -7.34 9.47 -5.70
CA ARG A 67 -7.83 8.83 -4.49
C ARG A 67 -6.78 7.85 -3.97
N TYR A 68 -6.39 8.00 -2.72
CA TYR A 68 -5.46 7.11 -2.03
C TYR A 68 -6.17 6.51 -0.82
N CYS A 69 -5.95 5.22 -0.57
CA CYS A 69 -6.59 4.49 0.52
C CYS A 69 -5.53 3.75 1.32
N LEU A 70 -5.64 3.82 2.64
CA LEU A 70 -4.68 3.29 3.61
C LEU A 70 -5.43 2.64 4.77
N THR A 71 -4.83 1.65 5.41
CA THR A 71 -5.35 1.14 6.69
C THR A 71 -5.05 2.11 7.82
N LEU A 72 -5.79 2.03 8.93
CA LEU A 72 -5.54 2.84 10.12
C LEU A 72 -4.13 2.60 10.67
N LEU A 73 -3.63 1.36 10.63
CA LEU A 73 -2.26 1.05 11.00
C LEU A 73 -1.26 1.82 10.13
N GLN A 74 -1.41 1.78 8.80
CA GLN A 74 -0.53 2.49 7.88
C GLN A 74 -0.55 4.01 8.10
N ILE A 75 -1.73 4.57 8.38
CA ILE A 75 -1.88 6.00 8.70
C ILE A 75 -1.11 6.33 9.98
N SER A 76 -1.24 5.51 11.03
CA SER A 76 -0.56 5.73 12.30
C SER A 76 0.96 5.67 12.15
N THR A 77 1.49 4.68 11.43
CA THR A 77 2.93 4.53 11.17
C THR A 77 3.45 5.72 10.36
N ALA A 78 2.73 6.14 9.31
CA ALA A 78 3.13 7.30 8.52
C ALA A 78 3.13 8.59 9.34
N LEU A 79 2.18 8.77 10.27
CA LEU A 79 2.15 9.93 11.17
C LEU A 79 3.32 9.92 12.14
N GLU A 80 3.64 8.76 12.73
CA GLU A 80 4.77 8.59 13.64
C GLU A 80 6.09 8.95 12.93
N ASP A 81 6.34 8.38 11.75
CA ASP A 81 7.53 8.65 10.94
C ASP A 81 7.67 10.15 10.59
N ASN A 82 6.58 10.78 10.16
CA ASN A 82 6.57 12.21 9.84
C ASN A 82 6.77 13.08 11.09
N SER A 83 6.22 12.68 12.24
CA SER A 83 6.39 13.42 13.49
C SER A 83 7.84 13.40 13.97
N HIS A 84 8.54 12.27 13.82
CA HIS A 84 9.96 12.16 14.12
C HIS A 84 10.81 13.06 13.21
N ALA A 85 10.51 13.11 11.91
CA ALA A 85 11.19 13.99 10.98
C ALA A 85 11.01 15.49 11.35
N LEU A 86 9.79 15.89 11.72
CA LEU A 86 9.51 17.26 12.17
C LEU A 86 10.22 17.59 13.49
N GLY A 87 10.30 16.64 14.42
CA GLY A 87 11.04 16.80 15.67
C GLY A 87 12.54 17.06 15.45
N VAL A 88 13.16 16.38 14.49
CA VAL A 88 14.57 16.59 14.10
C VAL A 88 14.78 17.98 13.51
N VAL A 89 13.87 18.46 12.65
CA VAL A 89 13.94 19.82 12.08
C VAL A 89 13.82 20.88 13.18
N ASN A 90 12.98 20.65 14.20
CA ASN A 90 12.76 21.61 15.29
C ASN A 90 13.94 21.69 16.27
N TYR A 91 14.68 20.59 16.51
CA TYR A 91 15.81 20.55 17.46
C TYR A 91 17.19 20.86 16.85
N GLY A 92 17.30 20.95 15.52
CA GLY A 92 18.57 21.24 14.81
C GLY A 92 18.92 22.72 14.64
N GLY A 93 18.09 23.65 15.12
CA GLY A 93 18.23 25.10 14.91
C GLY A 93 19.25 25.83 15.78
N GLY A 94 20.17 25.11 16.44
CA GLY A 94 21.27 25.69 17.23
C GLY A 94 22.46 26.14 16.36
N GLY A 95 22.20 26.78 15.22
CA GLY A 95 23.23 27.31 14.34
C GLY A 95 23.84 28.57 14.93
N ARG A 96 25.07 28.49 15.44
CA ARG A 96 25.90 29.67 15.78
C ARG A 96 26.00 30.58 14.55
N TYR A 97 25.39 31.75 14.62
CA TYR A 97 25.59 32.82 13.64
C TYR A 97 27.00 33.39 13.85
N THR A 98 27.93 33.10 12.95
CA THR A 98 29.19 33.86 12.83
C THR A 98 29.01 34.89 11.72
N PRO A 99 28.92 36.19 12.04
CA PRO A 99 28.93 37.23 11.01
C PRO A 99 30.34 37.28 10.42
N GLY A 100 30.48 36.93 9.15
CA GLY A 100 31.67 37.28 8.37
C GLY A 100 31.61 38.75 8.03
N TYR A 101 32.48 39.56 8.64
CA TYR A 101 32.79 40.90 8.15
C TYR A 101 33.82 40.78 7.03
N ASN A 102 33.58 41.49 5.93
CA ASN A 102 34.42 41.58 4.72
C ASN A 102 35.88 41.90 5.03
#